data_AF-A0A8X6HPL9-F1
#
_entry.id   AF-A0A8X6HPL9-F1
#
_cell.length_a   1.000
_cell.length_b   1.000
_cell.length_c   1.000
_cell.angle_alpha   90.00
_cell.angle_beta   90.00
_cell.angle_gamma   90.00
#
_symmetry.space_group_name_H-M   'P 1'
#
loop_
_entity.id
_entity.type
_entity.pdbx_description
1 polymer ?
#
loop_
_entity_poly.entity_id
_entity_poly.type
_entity_poly.pdbx_seq_one_letter_code
_entity_poly.pdbx_strand_id
1 'polypeptide(L)'
;MIYQRFSSANNKYLDSYDENKPSKYILYLDANNLYGWVMSQSLFTHGFEWITEPIDFNESSDESNIGYILEVDMDYPQNLHDLHTDYPPQKH
;
A
#
# COMPACT_ATOMS: atom_id res chain seq x y z
N MET A 1 -10.45 8.51 6.44
CA MET A 1 -11.47 7.54 5.98
C MET A 1 -11.35 7.30 4.50
N ILE A 2 -10.43 6.42 4.10
CA ILE A 2 -10.34 5.89 2.72
C ILE A 2 -11.32 4.72 2.53
N TYR A 3 -11.74 4.03 3.60
CA TYR A 3 -12.80 3.00 3.60
C TYR A 3 -14.16 3.49 4.13
N GLN A 4 -14.59 4.70 3.77
CA GLN A 4 -15.99 5.07 3.96
C GLN A 4 -16.80 4.46 2.81
N ARG A 5 -17.64 3.43 3.10
CA ARG A 5 -18.52 2.77 2.09
C ARG A 5 -19.35 3.77 1.26
N PHE A 6 -19.59 4.96 1.82
CA PHE A 6 -20.09 6.11 1.12
C PHE A 6 -19.43 7.38 1.68
N SER A 7 -18.96 8.24 0.78
CA SER A 7 -18.40 9.55 1.11
C SER A 7 -18.85 10.53 0.03
N SER A 8 -19.32 11.70 0.42
CA SER A 8 -19.67 12.80 -0.49
C SER A 8 -18.74 13.98 -0.26
N ALA A 9 -18.27 14.60 -1.33
CA ALA A 9 -17.44 15.79 -1.28
C ALA A 9 -18.31 17.02 -1.03
N ASN A 10 -17.77 17.99 -0.30
CA ASN A 10 -18.37 19.32 -0.12
C ASN A 10 -17.28 20.35 -0.30
N ASN A 11 -17.02 20.78 -1.54
CA ASN A 11 -16.00 21.79 -1.80
C ASN A 11 -16.52 22.83 -2.79
N LYS A 12 -15.95 24.03 -2.72
CA LYS A 12 -16.38 25.23 -3.47
C LYS A 12 -16.39 25.11 -4.99
N TYR A 13 -15.86 24.01 -5.55
CA TYR A 13 -15.81 23.75 -6.99
C TYR A 13 -16.99 22.90 -7.47
N LEU A 14 -17.88 22.46 -6.56
CA LEU A 14 -19.08 21.68 -6.89
C LEU A 14 -20.33 22.56 -6.89
N ASP A 15 -21.23 22.33 -7.85
CA ASP A 15 -22.51 23.05 -7.93
C ASP A 15 -23.40 22.81 -6.69
N SER A 16 -23.23 21.68 -6.01
CA SER A 16 -23.95 21.32 -4.78
C SER A 16 -23.24 21.75 -3.49
N TYR A 17 -22.29 22.69 -3.56
CA TYR A 17 -21.56 23.18 -2.39
C TYR A 17 -22.49 23.84 -1.37
N ASP A 18 -22.33 23.48 -0.10
CA ASP A 18 -23.04 24.06 1.02
C ASP A 18 -22.04 24.72 1.98
N GLU A 19 -22.11 26.04 2.08
CA GLU A 19 -21.24 26.86 2.95
C GLU A 19 -21.46 26.59 4.46
N ASN A 20 -22.61 26.03 4.83
CA ASN A 20 -22.91 25.67 6.21
C ASN A 20 -22.32 24.32 6.61
N LYS A 21 -21.76 23.56 5.66
CA LYS A 21 -21.08 22.30 5.90
C LYS A 21 -19.55 22.47 5.82
N PRO A 22 -18.78 21.70 6.60
CA PRO A 22 -17.33 21.74 6.50
C PRO A 22 -16.85 21.37 5.09
N SER A 23 -15.78 22.03 4.64
CA SER A 23 -15.16 21.70 3.36
C SER A 23 -14.57 20.29 3.39
N LYS A 24 -14.92 19.46 2.40
CA LYS A 24 -14.52 18.06 2.27
C LYS A 24 -14.12 17.75 0.84
N TYR A 25 -12.91 17.24 0.68
CA TYR A 25 -12.34 16.78 -0.58
C TYR A 25 -12.22 15.25 -0.56
N ILE A 26 -12.42 14.61 -1.71
CA ILE A 26 -12.23 13.17 -1.88
C ILE A 26 -11.02 12.99 -2.79
N LEU A 27 -10.05 12.21 -2.32
CA LEU A 27 -8.89 11.81 -3.09
C LEU A 27 -9.19 10.48 -3.79
N TYR A 28 -9.11 10.47 -5.12
CA TYR A 28 -9.24 9.26 -5.94
C TYR A 28 -7.90 8.99 -6.63
N LEU A 29 -7.21 7.93 -6.19
CA LEU A 29 -5.96 7.48 -6.78
C LEU A 29 -6.21 6.17 -7.49
N ASP A 30 -5.78 6.10 -8.75
CA ASP A 30 -5.79 4.88 -9.55
C ASP A 30 -4.44 4.72 -10.23
N ALA A 31 -3.89 3.50 -10.15
CA ALA A 31 -2.64 3.16 -10.81
C ALA A 31 -2.94 2.63 -12.21
N ASN A 32 -2.77 3.48 -13.22
CA ASN A 32 -2.92 3.10 -14.62
C ASN A 32 -1.94 1.97 -14.97
N ASN A 33 -2.47 0.81 -15.38
CA ASN A 33 -1.68 -0.36 -15.79
C ASN A 33 -0.74 -0.89 -14.69
N LEU A 34 -1.23 -1.01 -13.45
CA LEU A 34 -0.46 -1.52 -12.31
C LEU A 34 0.27 -2.84 -12.63
N TYR A 35 -0.41 -3.82 -13.22
CA TYR A 35 0.21 -5.09 -13.58
C TYR A 35 1.32 -4.93 -14.62
N GLY A 36 1.11 -4.12 -15.66
CA GLY A 36 2.14 -3.88 -16.67
C GLY A 36 3.37 -3.18 -16.10
N TRP A 37 3.17 -2.25 -15.16
CA TRP A 37 4.28 -1.62 -14.44
C TRP A 37 5.03 -2.61 -13.54
N VAL A 38 4.33 -3.48 -12.82
CA VAL A 38 4.96 -4.55 -12.02
C VAL A 38 5.73 -5.53 -12.92
N MET A 39 5.15 -5.90 -14.06
CA MET A 39 5.80 -6.80 -15.04
C MET A 39 7.00 -6.17 -15.76
N SER A 40 7.15 -4.84 -15.72
CA SER A 40 8.35 -4.17 -16.23
C SER A 40 9.46 -4.05 -15.20
N GLN A 41 9.21 -4.40 -13.93
CA GLN A 41 10.25 -4.43 -12.90
C GLN A 41 11.09 -5.70 -13.00
N SER A 42 12.23 -5.72 -12.33
CA SER A 42 13.00 -6.95 -12.14
C SER A 42 12.19 -7.93 -11.28
N LEU A 43 11.87 -9.10 -11.82
CA LEU A 43 11.07 -10.12 -11.14
C LEU A 43 11.85 -11.43 -11.00
N PHE A 44 11.68 -12.10 -9.86
CA PHE A 44 12.25 -13.43 -9.64
C PHE A 44 11.56 -14.45 -10.56
N THR A 45 12.32 -15.04 -11.47
CA THR A 45 11.79 -16.03 -12.43
C THR A 45 12.24 -17.45 -12.13
N HIS A 46 13.39 -17.64 -11.49
CA HIS A 46 13.98 -18.95 -11.18
C HIS A 46 15.12 -18.82 -10.15
N GLY A 47 15.69 -19.95 -9.72
CA GLY A 47 16.87 -19.98 -8.84
C GLY A 47 16.55 -19.80 -7.35
N PHE A 48 15.34 -20.19 -6.93
CA PHE A 48 14.93 -20.10 -5.55
C PHE A 48 15.66 -21.14 -4.69
N GLU A 49 16.37 -20.67 -3.67
CA GLU A 49 17.11 -21.49 -2.74
C GLU A 49 16.87 -21.02 -1.30
N TRP A 50 16.80 -21.96 -0.37
CA TRP A 50 16.73 -21.64 1.05
C TRP A 50 18.11 -21.24 1.56
N ILE A 51 18.19 -20.06 2.14
CA ILE A 51 19.41 -19.55 2.74
C ILE A 51 19.43 -19.99 4.20
N THR A 52 20.50 -20.67 4.60
CA THR A 52 20.69 -21.16 5.98
C THR A 52 21.55 -20.23 6.83
N GLU A 53 22.35 -19.38 6.19
CA GLU A 53 23.16 -18.36 6.86
C GLU A 53 22.39 -17.06 7.06
N PRO A 54 22.59 -16.35 8.17
CA PRO A 54 21.98 -15.05 8.39
C PRO A 54 22.52 -14.03 7.37
N ILE A 55 21.61 -13.37 6.66
CA ILE A 55 21.91 -12.30 5.70
C ILE A 55 21.31 -11.00 6.20
N ASP A 56 22.08 -9.91 6.12
CA ASP A 56 21.53 -8.56 6.26
C ASP A 56 20.99 -8.09 4.91
N PHE A 57 19.69 -8.26 4.72
CA PHE A 57 19.01 -7.88 3.48
C PHE A 57 18.77 -6.36 3.37
N ASN A 58 18.97 -5.58 4.43
CA ASN A 58 18.72 -4.13 4.40
C ASN A 58 19.73 -3.37 3.53
N GLU A 59 20.91 -3.96 3.28
CA GLU A 59 21.93 -3.36 2.42
C GLU A 59 21.75 -3.71 0.94
N SER A 60 20.76 -4.53 0.60
CA SER A 60 20.50 -4.92 -0.79
C SER A 60 19.73 -3.83 -1.56
N SER A 61 20.14 -3.59 -2.81
CA SER A 61 19.46 -2.68 -3.74
C SER A 61 18.23 -3.36 -4.36
N ASP A 62 17.17 -2.61 -4.61
CA ASP A 62 15.98 -3.09 -5.36
C ASP A 62 16.33 -3.53 -6.79
N GLU A 63 17.42 -3.00 -7.36
CA GLU A 63 17.94 -3.35 -8.69
C GLU A 63 19.02 -4.46 -8.64
N SER A 64 19.14 -5.14 -7.51
CA SER A 64 20.10 -6.23 -7.35
C SER A 64 19.74 -7.44 -8.23
N ASN A 65 20.75 -8.14 -8.72
CA ASN A 65 20.57 -9.41 -9.42
C ASN A 65 20.13 -10.55 -8.49
N ILE A 66 20.29 -10.37 -7.19
CA ILE A 66 19.85 -11.30 -6.14
C ILE A 66 18.82 -10.56 -5.30
N GLY A 67 17.65 -11.15 -5.11
CA GLY A 67 16.70 -10.65 -4.14
C GLY A 67 16.20 -11.75 -3.21
N TYR A 68 15.49 -11.31 -2.17
CA TYR A 68 15.17 -12.14 -1.02
C TYR A 68 13.66 -12.23 -0.84
N ILE A 69 13.17 -13.44 -0.58
CA ILE A 69 11.80 -13.69 -0.15
C ILE A 69 11.88 -14.06 1.33
N LEU A 70 11.17 -13.30 2.16
CA LEU A 70 11.16 -13.49 3.60
C LEU A 70 9.86 -14.18 4.02
N GLU A 71 10.00 -15.36 4.63
CA GLU A 71 8.94 -15.97 5.42
C GLU A 71 9.10 -15.50 6.87
N VAL A 72 8.14 -14.73 7.37
CA VAL A 72 8.19 -14.13 8.71
C VAL A 72 6.85 -14.29 9.42
N ASP A 73 6.92 -14.54 10.71
CA ASP A 73 5.80 -14.32 11.62
C ASP A 73 5.75 -12.82 11.96
N MET A 74 4.60 -12.18 11.74
CA MET A 74 4.42 -10.76 12.02
C MET A 74 3.22 -10.54 12.95
N ASP A 75 3.46 -9.85 14.06
CA ASP A 75 2.41 -9.33 14.93
C ASP A 75 2.11 -7.88 14.53
N TYR A 76 0.84 -7.59 14.23
CA TYR A 76 0.40 -6.24 13.89
C TYR A 76 -0.17 -5.51 15.13
N PRO A 77 0.54 -4.49 15.69
CA PRO A 77 0.19 -3.87 16.96
C PRO A 77 -1.21 -3.25 16.96
N GLN A 78 -2.02 -3.59 17.98
CA GLN A 78 -3.41 -3.14 18.07
C GLN A 78 -3.57 -1.61 18.12
N ASN A 79 -2.60 -0.90 18.71
CA ASN A 79 -2.60 0.57 18.76
C ASN A 79 -2.45 1.24 17.38
N LEU A 80 -2.07 0.49 16.34
CA LEU A 80 -1.96 0.99 14.97
C LEU A 80 -3.23 0.75 14.14
N HIS A 81 -4.17 -0.07 14.62
CA HIS A 81 -5.37 -0.46 13.86
C HIS A 81 -6.24 0.76 13.54
N ASP A 82 -6.51 1.61 14.53
CA ASP A 82 -7.31 2.82 14.34
C ASP A 82 -6.59 3.83 13.42
N LEU A 83 -5.26 3.94 13.55
CA LEU A 83 -4.45 4.85 12.74
C LEU A 83 -4.43 4.42 11.26
N HIS A 84 -4.42 3.12 10.99
CA HIS A 84 -4.27 2.55 9.65
C HIS A 84 -5.59 2.02 9.07
N THR A 85 -6.73 2.34 9.68
CA THR A 85 -8.08 1.94 9.19
C THR A 85 -8.36 2.38 7.75
N ASP A 86 -7.61 3.37 7.26
CA ASP A 86 -7.69 3.90 5.91
C ASP A 86 -6.95 3.04 4.86
N TYR A 87 -6.11 2.11 5.27
CA TYR A 87 -5.37 1.24 4.35
C TYR A 87 -5.89 -0.19 4.47
N PRO A 88 -5.82 -0.99 3.38
CA PRO A 88 -6.25 -2.37 3.45
C PRO A 88 -5.49 -3.08 4.58
N PRO A 89 -6.20 -3.69 5.55
CA PRO A 89 -5.52 -4.40 6.63
C PRO A 89 -4.76 -5.59 6.06
N GLN A 90 -3.59 -5.89 6.60
CA GLN A 90 -3.02 -7.24 6.50
C GLN A 90 -4.07 -8.20 7.07
N LYS A 91 -4.41 -9.26 6.33
CA LYS A 91 -5.33 -10.28 6.84
C LYS A 91 -4.69 -10.93 8.07
N HIS A 92 -5.42 -10.92 9.19
CA HIS A 92 -5.17 -11.81 10.32
C HIS A 92 -5.33 -13.28 9.91
#